data_AF-A0A3D4W7S8-F1
#
_entry.id   AF-A0A3D4W7S8-F1
#
_cell.length_a   1.000
_cell.length_b   1.000
_cell.length_c   1.000
_cell.angle_alpha   90.00
_cell.angle_beta   90.00
_cell.angle_gamma   90.00
#
_symmetry.space_group_name_H-M   'P 1'
#
loop_
_entity.id
_entity.type
_entity.pdbx_description
1 polymer ?
#
loop_
_entity_poly.entity_id
_entity_poly.type
_entity_poly.pdbx_seq_one_letter_code
_entity_poly.pdbx_strand_id
1 'polypeptide(L)'
;MFLTRQDRKGEWSEPALADAEGRINTSGNEGAPAFNANFTTLYYTRCGNSEDSASNCQILVVKRSGRGWGEPQVLNLGKDTAVTNGHPAISSDELTLI
;
A
#
# COMPACT_ATOMS: atom_id res chain seq x y z
N MET A 1 -1.97 -4.24 -8.23
CA MET A 1 -2.98 -3.24 -7.80
C MET A 1 -3.41 -2.33 -8.95
N PHE A 2 -4.68 -1.90 -8.97
CA PHE A 2 -5.23 -0.97 -9.96
C PHE A 2 -5.82 0.26 -9.28
N LEU A 3 -5.87 1.38 -10.00
CA LEU A 3 -6.47 2.64 -9.59
C LEU A 3 -7.55 3.06 -10.58
N THR A 4 -8.71 3.45 -10.05
CA THR A 4 -9.75 4.18 -10.77
C THR A 4 -9.96 5.54 -10.10
N ARG A 5 -10.48 6.50 -10.84
CA ARG A 5 -10.85 7.83 -10.32
C ARG A 5 -12.29 8.11 -10.65
N GLN A 6 -13.02 8.63 -9.67
CA GLN A 6 -14.35 9.17 -9.91
C GLN A 6 -14.22 10.67 -10.19
N ASP A 7 -14.88 11.14 -11.25
CA ASP A 7 -14.92 12.55 -11.59
C ASP A 7 -16.00 13.30 -10.78
N ARG A 8 -16.16 14.61 -11.02
CA ARG A 8 -17.17 15.44 -10.32
C ARG A 8 -18.61 15.10 -10.70
N LYS A 9 -18.84 14.38 -11.79
CA LYS A 9 -20.15 13.92 -12.24
C LYS A 9 -20.49 12.54 -11.67
N GLY A 10 -19.54 11.91 -10.99
CA GLY A 10 -19.70 10.57 -10.43
C GLY A 10 -19.30 9.45 -11.38
N GLU A 11 -18.71 9.77 -12.54
CA GLU A 11 -18.28 8.77 -13.53
C GLU A 11 -16.90 8.22 -13.17
N TRP A 12 -16.74 6.90 -13.27
CA TRP A 12 -15.48 6.22 -12.99
C TRP A 12 -14.62 6.10 -14.25
N SER A 13 -13.32 6.36 -14.10
CA SER A 13 -12.34 6.08 -15.15
C SER A 13 -12.15 4.57 -15.35
N GLU A 14 -11.63 4.18 -16.52
CA GLU A 14 -11.12 2.83 -16.72
C GLU A 14 -10.03 2.50 -15.70
N PRO A 15 -9.97 1.24 -15.18
CA PRO A 15 -8.90 0.82 -14.29
C PRO A 15 -7.54 0.88 -14.99
N ALA A 16 -6.59 1.56 -14.36
CA ALA A 16 -5.19 1.58 -14.77
C ALA A 16 -4.30 1.01 -13.66
N LEU A 17 -3.06 0.65 -13.97
CA LEU A 17 -2.09 0.31 -12.93
C LEU A 17 -1.94 1.50 -11.97
N ALA A 18 -1.85 1.21 -10.67
CA ALA A 18 -1.66 2.25 -9.66
C ALA A 18 -0.28 2.91 -9.75
N ASP A 19 0.65 2.26 -10.44
CA ASP A 19 2.02 2.69 -10.68
C ASP A 19 2.58 2.04 -11.95
N ALA A 20 3.28 2.85 -12.74
CA ALA A 20 3.96 2.42 -13.96
C ALA A 20 5.45 2.15 -13.75
N GLU A 21 6.03 2.62 -12.64
CA GLU A 21 7.47 2.52 -12.35
C GLU A 21 7.83 1.27 -11.52
N GLY A 22 6.84 0.49 -11.11
CA GLY A 22 7.04 -0.76 -10.37
C GLY A 22 7.48 -0.60 -8.91
N ARG A 23 7.30 0.57 -8.31
CA ARG A 23 7.48 0.84 -6.87
C ARG A 23 6.46 0.04 -6.04
N ILE A 24 5.18 0.15 -6.39
CA ILE A 24 4.09 -0.55 -5.68
C ILE A 24 3.48 -1.69 -6.48
N ASN A 25 3.54 -1.64 -7.81
CA ASN A 25 3.10 -2.71 -8.69
C ASN A 25 4.31 -3.60 -9.05
N THR A 26 4.74 -4.48 -8.14
CA THR A 26 5.87 -5.39 -8.42
C THR A 26 5.37 -6.72 -8.98
N SER A 27 6.29 -7.67 -9.16
CA SER A 27 5.94 -9.08 -9.44
C SER A 27 5.42 -9.83 -8.22
N GLY A 28 5.48 -9.23 -7.03
CA GLY A 28 4.97 -9.79 -5.79
C GLY A 28 3.44 -9.76 -5.69
N ASN A 29 2.93 -10.18 -4.53
CA ASN A 29 1.50 -10.10 -4.24
C ASN A 29 1.22 -8.87 -3.37
N GLU A 30 0.82 -7.76 -4.00
CA GLU A 30 0.34 -6.58 -3.29
C GLU A 30 -1.18 -6.54 -3.15
N GLY A 31 -1.62 -6.24 -1.93
CA GLY A 31 -3.03 -6.22 -1.57
C GLY A 31 -3.32 -5.34 -0.37
N ALA A 32 -4.62 -5.20 -0.09
CA ALA A 32 -5.22 -4.32 0.91
C ALA A 32 -4.62 -2.89 0.95
N PRO A 33 -4.94 -2.03 -0.04
CA PRO A 33 -4.54 -0.63 0.01
C PRO A 33 -5.38 0.18 1.00
N ALA A 34 -4.74 1.07 1.74
CA ALA A 34 -5.35 2.09 2.56
C ALA A 34 -4.65 3.44 2.36
N PHE A 35 -5.41 4.43 1.92
CA PHE A 35 -4.92 5.79 1.74
C PHE A 35 -5.19 6.63 2.97
N ASN A 36 -4.29 7.58 3.24
CA ASN A 36 -4.65 8.69 4.11
C ASN A 36 -5.67 9.62 3.42
N ALA A 37 -6.34 10.48 4.19
CA ALA A 37 -7.46 11.29 3.71
C ALA A 37 -7.11 12.18 2.50
N ASN A 38 -5.85 12.63 2.42
CA ASN A 38 -5.36 13.49 1.34
C ASN A 38 -4.80 12.71 0.13
N PHE A 39 -4.85 11.37 0.14
CA PHE A 39 -4.30 10.50 -0.90
C PHE A 39 -2.80 10.71 -1.19
N THR A 40 -2.03 11.17 -0.20
CA THR A 40 -0.58 11.45 -0.33
C THR A 40 0.27 10.31 0.20
N THR A 41 -0.26 9.52 1.14
CA THR A 41 0.39 8.36 1.74
C THR A 41 -0.49 7.14 1.52
N LEU A 42 0.12 6.05 1.05
CA LEU A 42 -0.50 4.76 0.84
C LEU A 42 0.16 3.74 1.76
N TYR A 43 -0.67 3.04 2.51
CA TYR A 43 -0.33 1.85 3.26
C TYR A 43 -0.86 0.66 2.46
N TYR A 44 -0.05 -0.37 2.25
CA TYR A 44 -0.46 -1.55 1.52
C TYR A 44 0.30 -2.77 1.99
N THR A 45 -0.29 -3.94 1.81
CA THR A 45 0.33 -5.21 2.16
C THR A 45 1.08 -5.77 0.97
N ARG A 46 2.28 -6.32 1.19
CA ARG A 46 3.02 -7.14 0.23
C ARG A 46 3.40 -8.48 0.86
N CYS A 47 3.14 -9.57 0.16
CA CYS A 47 3.53 -10.92 0.56
C CYS A 47 4.58 -11.48 -0.41
N GLY A 48 5.50 -12.32 0.09
CA GLY A 48 6.51 -12.99 -0.73
C GLY A 48 7.84 -12.24 -0.89
N ASN A 49 8.30 -11.57 0.18
CA ASN A 49 9.59 -10.87 0.18
C ASN A 49 10.73 -11.85 0.52
N SER A 50 11.44 -12.33 -0.52
CA SER A 50 12.70 -13.12 -0.50
C SER A 50 12.60 -14.66 -0.30
N GLU A 51 13.55 -15.36 -0.93
CA GLU A 51 13.69 -16.83 -0.92
C GLU A 51 14.03 -17.42 0.46
N ASP A 52 14.35 -16.61 1.49
CA ASP A 52 15.01 -17.10 2.71
C ASP A 52 14.37 -16.66 4.05
N SER A 53 13.17 -16.09 4.07
CA SER A 53 12.51 -15.81 5.36
C SER A 53 10.99 -15.94 5.27
N ALA A 54 10.46 -16.89 6.02
CA ALA A 54 9.06 -17.10 6.40
C ALA A 54 8.04 -16.15 5.76
N SER A 55 7.32 -16.66 4.74
CA SER A 55 5.87 -16.57 4.40
C SER A 55 4.98 -15.37 4.85
N ASN A 56 5.52 -14.31 5.43
CA ASN A 56 4.76 -13.36 6.23
C ASN A 56 4.50 -12.12 5.39
N CYS A 57 3.24 -11.76 5.22
CA CYS A 57 2.87 -10.50 4.60
C CYS A 57 3.30 -9.33 5.49
N GLN A 58 3.79 -8.25 4.89
CA GLN A 58 4.21 -7.04 5.57
C GLN A 58 3.38 -5.85 5.09
N ILE A 59 3.08 -4.93 5.99
CA ILE A 59 2.53 -3.62 5.63
C ILE A 59 3.71 -2.72 5.23
N LEU A 60 3.63 -2.16 4.03
CA LEU A 60 4.52 -1.14 3.53
C LEU A 60 3.79 0.21 3.53
N VAL A 61 4.56 1.27 3.75
CA VAL A 61 4.12 2.65 3.61
C VAL A 61 4.91 3.31 2.48
N VAL A 62 4.22 4.07 1.64
CA VAL A 62 4.83 4.84 0.55
C VAL A 62 4.15 6.19 0.40
N LYS A 63 4.94 7.22 0.12
CA LYS A 63 4.45 8.58 -0.13
C LYS A 63 4.48 8.88 -1.62
N ARG A 64 3.54 9.71 -2.08
CA ARG A 64 3.60 10.27 -3.43
C ARG A 64 4.87 11.11 -3.61
N SER A 65 5.48 10.98 -4.78
CA SER A 65 6.65 11.77 -5.18
C SER A 65 6.46 12.21 -6.63
N GLY A 66 6.32 13.52 -6.85
CA GLY A 66 6.04 14.06 -8.18
C GLY A 66 4.76 13.48 -8.79
N ARG A 67 4.89 12.78 -9.93
CA ARG A 67 3.77 12.13 -10.64
C ARG A 67 3.56 10.67 -10.24
N GLY A 68 4.44 10.09 -9.42
CA GLY A 68 4.43 8.68 -9.05
C GLY A 68 4.59 8.49 -7.54
N TRP A 69 5.31 7.44 -7.19
CA TRP A 69 5.53 7.00 -5.82
C TRP A 69 7.00 7.11 -5.43
N GLY A 70 7.26 7.44 -4.18
CA GLY A 70 8.59 7.33 -3.59
C GLY A 70 8.98 5.86 -3.34
N GLU A 71 10.04 5.68 -2.56
CA GLU A 71 10.48 4.35 -2.16
C GLU A 71 9.55 3.77 -1.09
N PRO A 72 8.96 2.58 -1.28
CA PRO A 72 8.19 1.91 -0.24
C PRO A 72 9.08 1.51 0.94
N GLN A 73 8.57 1.65 2.17
CA GLN A 73 9.27 1.28 3.38
C GLN A 73 8.42 0.30 4.19
N VAL A 74 9.03 -0.71 4.80
CA VAL A 74 8.31 -1.63 5.70
C VAL A 74 7.87 -0.85 6.95
N LEU A 75 6.58 -0.90 7.26
CA LEU A 75 6.03 -0.32 8.47
C LEU A 75 6.22 -1.30 9.63
N ASN A 76 7.17 -0.99 10.50
CA ASN A 76 7.47 -1.83 11.66
C ASN A 76 6.48 -1.55 12.80
N LEU A 77 5.54 -2.47 13.03
CA LEU A 77 4.50 -2.38 14.06
C LEU A 77 4.85 -3.11 15.37
N GLY A 78 6.04 -3.70 15.47
CA GLY A 78 6.46 -4.45 16.65
C GLY A 78 7.26 -5.71 16.33
N LYS A 79 7.81 -6.34 17.36
CA LYS A 79 8.81 -7.43 17.26
C LYS A 79 8.23 -8.85 17.20
N ASP A 80 6.92 -9.02 17.27
CA ASP A 80 6.36 -10.38 17.25
C ASP A 80 6.25 -10.89 15.80
N THR A 81 7.24 -11.68 15.39
CA THR A 81 7.35 -12.28 14.06
C THR A 81 6.30 -13.36 13.80
N ALA A 82 5.50 -13.76 14.79
CA ALA A 82 4.41 -14.73 14.63
C ALA A 82 3.07 -14.08 14.21
N VAL A 83 2.97 -12.76 14.19
CA VAL A 83 1.75 -12.03 13.83
C VAL A 83 1.83 -11.53 12.39
N THR A 84 0.88 -11.97 11.55
CA THR A 84 0.71 -11.46 10.19
C THR A 84 -0.23 -10.26 10.20
N ASN A 85 0.30 -9.06 9.91
CA ASN A 85 -0.49 -7.85 9.69
C ASN A 85 -0.69 -7.66 8.19
N GLY A 86 -1.93 -7.79 7.71
CA GLY A 86 -2.20 -7.86 6.26
C GLY A 86 -3.30 -6.95 5.72
N HIS A 87 -4.02 -6.23 6.57
CA HIS A 87 -5.16 -5.39 6.15
C HIS A 87 -5.10 -4.05 6.86
N PRO A 88 -4.28 -3.07 6.39
CA PRO A 88 -4.20 -1.78 7.03
C PRO A 88 -5.53 -1.01 6.91
N ALA A 89 -5.95 -0.35 7.99
CA ALA A 89 -6.92 0.74 7.96
C ALA A 89 -6.36 1.90 8.79
N ILE A 90 -6.29 3.10 8.20
CA ILE A 90 -5.66 4.26 8.86
C ILE A 90 -6.71 5.15 9.52
N SER A 91 -6.47 5.52 10.77
CA SER A 91 -7.25 6.52 11.51
C SER A 91 -7.15 7.91 10.87
N SER A 92 -8.11 8.80 11.20
CA SER A 92 -8.19 10.14 10.63
C SER A 92 -7.04 11.07 11.05
N ASP A 93 -6.42 10.84 12.20
CA ASP A 93 -5.22 11.57 12.66
C ASP A 93 -3.92 10.97 12.10
N GLU A 94 -4.02 9.86 11.35
CA GLU A 94 -2.91 9.11 10.78
C GLU A 94 -1.93 8.53 11.82
N LEU A 95 -2.31 8.46 13.11
CA LEU A 95 -1.44 7.98 14.20
C LEU A 95 -1.67 6.52 14.57
N THR A 96 -2.78 5.92 14.12
CA THR A 96 -3.18 4.55 14.47
C THR A 96 -3.59 3.75 13.24
N LEU A 97 -3.12 2.51 13.15
CA LEU A 97 -3.71 1.48 12.28
C LEU A 97 -4.75 0.69 13.08
N ILE A 98 -5.94 0.50 12.49
CA ILE A 98 -7.13 -0.13 13.08
C ILE A 98 -7.35 -1.50 12.45
#